data_AF-A0A8T6UTN1-F1
#
_entry.id   AF-A0A8T6UTN1-F1
#
_cell.length_a   1.000
_cell.length_b   1.000
_cell.length_c   1.000
_cell.angle_alpha   90.00
_cell.angle_beta   90.00
_cell.angle_gamma   90.00
#
_symmetry.space_group_name_H-M   'P 1'
#
loop_
_entity.id
_entity.type
_entity.pdbx_description
1 polymer ?
#
loop_
_entity_poly.entity_id
_entity_poly.type
_entity_poly.pdbx_seq_one_letter_code
_entity_poly.pdbx_strand_id
1 'polypeptide(L)' 'IVELANTYSVFKEPLHPYTQGLLAAIPIIGHDRELKSIPGSVPNFLNPPTGCRFH' A
#
# COMPACT_ATOMS: atom_id res chain seq x y z
N ILE A 1 3.20 -6.43 11.13
CA ILE A 1 2.95 -7.03 9.80
C ILE A 1 1.57 -6.55 9.38
N VAL A 2 1.42 -5.99 8.19
CA VAL A 2 0.13 -5.45 7.70
C VAL A 2 -0.59 -6.41 6.75
N GLU A 3 0.16 -7.23 6.02
CA GLU A 3 -0.38 -8.27 5.14
C GLU A 3 0.66 -9.38 4.95
N LEU A 4 0.20 -10.62 4.83
CA LEU A 4 1.04 -11.78 4.53
C LEU A 4 0.24 -12.76 3.67
N ALA A 5 0.70 -12.98 2.44
CA ALA A 5 0.15 -13.97 1.53
C ALA A 5 1.23 -14.43 0.54
N ASN A 6 0.95 -15.48 -0.23
CA ASN A 6 1.81 -15.84 -1.36
C ASN A 6 1.78 -14.75 -2.43
N THR A 7 2.81 -14.70 -3.28
CA THR A 7 2.95 -13.68 -4.32
C THR A 7 1.70 -13.54 -5.18
N TYR A 8 1.15 -14.64 -5.69
CA TYR A 8 -0.01 -14.59 -6.57
C TYR A 8 -1.23 -13.95 -5.88
N SER A 9 -1.50 -14.31 -4.62
CA SER A 9 -2.59 -13.74 -3.85
C SER A 9 -2.39 -12.25 -3.57
N VAL A 10 -1.17 -11.81 -3.22
CA VAL A 10 -0.88 -10.37 -2.99
C VAL A 10 -1.15 -9.54 -4.24
N PHE A 11 -0.79 -10.03 -5.43
CA PHE A 11 -1.01 -9.29 -6.68
C PHE A 11 -2.46 -9.39 -7.19
N LYS A 12 -3.15 -10.50 -6.92
CA LYS A 12 -4.52 -10.73 -7.42
C LYS A 12 -5.59 -10.09 -6.54
N GLU A 13 -5.45 -10.23 -5.23
CA GLU A 13 -6.45 -9.82 -4.24
C GLU A 13 -5.76 -9.31 -2.97
N PRO A 14 -5.10 -8.14 -3.04
CA PRO A 14 -4.52 -7.50 -1.86
C PRO A 14 -5.62 -7.07 -0.88
N LEU A 15 -5.51 -7.48 0.38
CA LEU A 15 -6.54 -7.20 1.39
C LEU A 15 -6.30 -5.90 2.13
N HIS A 16 -5.04 -5.54 2.40
CA HIS A 16 -4.74 -4.36 3.19
C HIS A 16 -4.72 -3.11 2.31
N PRO A 17 -5.39 -2.00 2.69
CA PRO A 17 -5.43 -0.77 1.89
C PRO A 17 -4.05 -0.19 1.55
N TYR A 18 -3.07 -0.36 2.45
CA TYR A 18 -1.68 -0.01 2.18
C TYR A 18 -1.11 -0.78 0.97
N THR A 19 -1.30 -2.11 0.92
CA THR A 19 -0.85 -2.96 -0.19
C THR A 19 -1.56 -2.59 -1.49
N GLN A 20 -2.86 -2.33 -1.44
CA GLN A 20 -3.64 -1.85 -2.59
C GLN A 20 -3.07 -0.54 -3.15
N GLY A 21 -2.77 0.41 -2.27
CA GLY A 21 -2.14 1.68 -2.64
C GLY A 21 -0.77 1.50 -3.28
N LEU A 22 0.07 0.60 -2.74
CA LEU A 22 1.38 0.29 -3.30
C LEU A 22 1.27 -0.28 -4.72
N LEU A 23 0.36 -1.23 -4.95
CA LEU A 23 0.16 -1.82 -6.28
C LEU A 23 -0.41 -0.80 -7.28
N ALA A 24 -1.26 0.12 -6.84
CA ALA A 24 -1.79 1.19 -7.67
C ALA A 24 -0.72 2.22 -8.09
N ALA A 25 0.35 2.37 -7.31
CA ALA A 25 1.47 3.27 -7.60
C ALA A 25 2.49 2.67 -8.59
N ILE A 26 2.41 1.38 -8.93
CA ILE A 26 3.35 0.73 -9.85
C ILE A 26 3.08 1.21 -11.29
N PRO A 27 4.05 1.72 -12.05
CA PRO A 27 3.84 2.06 -13.45
C PRO A 27 3.67 0.82 -14.33
N ILE A 28 2.78 0.90 -15.33
CA ILE A 28 2.68 -0.12 -16.38
C ILE A 28 3.41 0.41 -17.60
N ILE A 29 4.45 -0.29 -18.03
CA ILE A 29 5.25 0.10 -19.19
C ILE A 29 4.36 0.12 -20.43
N GLY A 30 4.43 1.21 -21.19
CA GLY A 30 3.64 1.40 -22.40
C GLY A 30 2.17 1.77 -22.17
N HIS A 31 1.76 2.05 -20.93
CA HIS A 31 0.45 2.63 -20.62
C HIS A 31 0.63 3.97 -19.92
N ASP A 32 0.07 5.02 -20.51
CA ASP A 32 -0.02 6.32 -19.87
C ASP A 32 -1.25 6.32 -18.94
N ARG A 33 -1.01 5.96 -17.68
CA ARG A 33 -2.03 5.95 -16.63
C ARG A 33 -1.61 6.86 -15.49
N GLU A 34 -2.57 7.57 -14.92
CA GLU A 34 -2.34 8.38 -13.73
C GLU A 34 -1.91 7.48 -12.56
N LEU A 35 -0.70 7.72 -12.04
CA LEU A 35 -0.18 6.99 -10.89
C LEU A 35 -0.83 7.53 -9.62
N LYS A 36 -1.47 6.63 -8.87
CA LYS A 36 -2.08 7.00 -7.59
C LYS A 36 -1.03 7.02 -6.49
N SER A 37 -0.88 8.16 -5.85
CA SER A 37 -0.11 8.31 -4.62
C SER A 37 -0.93 7.83 -3.41
N ILE A 38 -0.26 7.28 -2.41
CA ILE A 38 -0.87 7.03 -1.10
C ILE A 38 -0.86 8.36 -0.33
N PRO A 39 -2.02 8.95 -0.02
CA PRO A 39 -2.08 10.22 0.69
C PRO A 39 -1.57 10.09 2.13
N GLY A 40 -1.06 11.19 2.69
CA GLY A 40 -0.58 11.27 4.06
C GLY A 40 0.94 11.17 4.18
N SER A 41 1.43 11.04 5.41
CA SER A 41 2.85 10.92 5.73
C SER A 41 3.09 9.74 6.67
N VAL A 42 4.32 9.23 6.66
CA VAL A 42 4.71 8.12 7.55
C VAL A 42 4.61 8.62 9.00
N PRO A 43 3.90 7.89 9.89
CA PRO A 43 3.77 8.31 11.28
C PRO A 43 5.11 8.29 11.99
N ASN A 44 5.25 9.16 12.99
CA ASN A 44 6.46 9.24 13.80
C ASN A 44 6.70 7.91 14.55
N PHE A 45 7.90 7.33 14.41
CA PHE A 45 8.25 6.07 15.05
C PHE A 45 8.54 6.20 16.56
N LEU A 46 8.90 7.39 17.05
CA LEU A 46 9.14 7.63 18.47
C LEU A 46 7.85 7.66 19.29
N ASN A 47 6.77 8.20 18.69
CA ASN A 47 5.44 8.28 19.28
C ASN A 47 4.40 7.80 18.27
N PRO A 48 4.31 6.48 18.02
CA PRO A 48 3.37 5.96 17.04
C PRO A 48 1.93 6.11 17.52
N PRO A 49 0.97 6.32 16.60
CA PRO A 49 -0.45 6.29 16.95
C PRO A 49 -0.85 4.91 17.50
N THR A 50 -1.87 4.88 18.35
CA THR A 50 -2.41 3.64 18.90
C THR A 50 -3.18 2.86 17.83
N GLY A 51 -2.95 1.55 17.74
CA GLY A 51 -3.64 0.68 16.78
C GLY A 51 -2.91 0.54 15.44
N CYS A 52 -3.65 0.51 14.33
CA CYS A 52 -3.06 0.41 13.00
C CYS A 52 -2.39 1.74 12.63
N ARG A 53 -1.11 1.69 12.24
CA ARG A 53 -0.36 2.89 11.83
C ARG A 53 -0.80 3.46 10.47
N PHE A 54 -1.69 2.77 9.78
CA PHE A 54 -2.26 3.13 8.50
C PHE A 54 -3.78 3.28 8.68
N HIS A 55 -4.20 4.41 9.25
CA HIS A 55 -5.59 4.74 9.58
C HIS A 55 -6.00 6.10 9.00
#